data_AF-A0A0M3HFV0-F1
#
_entry.id   AF-A0A0M3HFV0-F1
#
_cell.length_a   1.000
_cell.length_b   1.000
_cell.length_c   1.000
_cell.angle_alpha   90.00
_cell.angle_beta   90.00
_cell.angle_gamma   90.00
#
_symmetry.space_group_name_H-M   'P 1'
#
loop_
_entity.id
_entity.type
_entity.pdbx_description
1 polymer ?
#
loop_
_entity_poly.entity_id
_entity_poly.type
_entity_poly.pdbx_seq_one_letter_code
_entity_poly.pdbx_strand_id
1 'polypeptide(L)'
;MEEHASSVPTLCLICGTLLCSQSYCCQRTINKETLGACSYHLQNCSGPSGGMFLRIRDSQVILLTSRARGCFHAAPYVDEFGETDFGFRRGNPLHLNHELYAKLEHLWLHQGICEEVVNQYEIDHKNIGFEWQHF
;
A
#
# COMPACT_ATOMS: atom_id res chain seq x y z
N MET A 1 20.00 -19.68 -10.77
CA MET A 1 18.61 -19.21 -10.76
C MET A 1 18.61 -18.02 -9.82
N GLU A 2 18.79 -16.82 -10.37
CA GLU A 2 18.89 -15.60 -9.55
C GLU A 2 17.51 -15.33 -8.94
N GLU A 3 17.40 -15.51 -7.63
CA GLU A 3 16.30 -14.91 -6.87
C GLU A 3 16.43 -13.40 -7.02
N HIS A 4 15.65 -12.81 -7.92
CA HIS A 4 15.38 -11.38 -7.85
C HIS A 4 14.63 -11.14 -6.54
N ALA A 5 15.38 -10.85 -5.48
CA ALA A 5 14.82 -10.38 -4.23
C ALA A 5 13.89 -9.20 -4.56
N SER A 6 12.61 -9.32 -4.21
CA SER A 6 11.66 -8.22 -4.30
C SER A 6 12.30 -7.00 -3.64
N SER A 7 12.52 -5.94 -4.41
CA SER A 7 13.24 -4.76 -3.90
C SER A 7 12.44 -4.07 -2.81
N VAL A 8 11.11 -4.14 -2.89
CA VAL A 8 10.16 -3.61 -1.92
C VAL A 8 8.99 -4.61 -1.78
N PRO A 9 9.09 -5.59 -0.86
CA PRO A 9 8.07 -6.62 -0.68
C PRO A 9 6.83 -6.03 -0.01
N THR A 10 5.68 -6.26 -0.64
CA THR A 10 4.42 -5.62 -0.33
C THR A 10 3.28 -6.63 -0.31
N LEU A 11 2.55 -6.71 0.79
CA LEU A 11 1.46 -7.64 1.01
C LEU A 11 0.12 -7.00 0.65
N CYS A 12 -0.68 -7.62 -0.23
CA CYS A 12 -2.07 -7.23 -0.40
C CYS A 12 -2.87 -7.61 0.85
N LEU A 13 -3.43 -6.64 1.55
CA LEU A 13 -4.20 -6.88 2.78
C LEU A 13 -5.60 -7.46 2.53
N ILE A 14 -6.03 -7.56 1.26
CA ILE A 14 -7.34 -8.09 0.87
C ILE A 14 -7.24 -9.60 0.62
N CYS A 15 -6.25 -10.05 -0.17
CA CYS A 15 -6.14 -11.45 -0.57
C CYS A 15 -4.88 -12.18 -0.05
N GLY A 16 -3.95 -11.46 0.59
CA GLY A 16 -2.72 -12.03 1.13
C GLY A 16 -1.59 -12.28 0.11
N THR A 17 -1.73 -11.85 -1.14
CA THR A 17 -0.66 -12.02 -2.15
C THR A 17 0.54 -11.11 -1.85
N LEU A 18 1.76 -11.67 -1.92
CA LEU A 18 3.01 -10.91 -1.87
C LEU A 18 3.41 -10.39 -3.27
N LEU A 19 3.75 -9.11 -3.34
CA LEU A 19 4.01 -8.35 -4.56
C LEU A 19 5.26 -7.46 -4.38
N CYS A 20 5.77 -6.90 -5.48
CA CYS A 20 6.72 -5.79 -5.42
C CYS A 20 5.96 -4.48 -5.63
N SER A 21 6.17 -3.48 -4.79
CA SER A 21 5.63 -2.13 -5.06
C SER A 21 6.73 -1.15 -5.46
N GLN A 22 6.44 -0.21 -6.37
CA GLN A 22 7.36 0.87 -6.74
C GLN A 22 8.73 0.33 -7.21
N SER A 23 8.70 -0.71 -8.05
CA SER A 23 9.89 -1.40 -8.54
C SER A 23 9.72 -1.81 -9.99
N TYR A 24 10.81 -1.82 -10.74
CA TYR A 24 10.83 -2.27 -12.13
C TYR A 24 10.69 -3.80 -12.29
N CYS A 25 11.05 -4.58 -11.26
CA CYS A 25 11.23 -6.03 -11.39
C CYS A 25 9.94 -6.86 -11.58
N CYS A 26 8.75 -6.27 -11.45
CA CYS A 26 7.48 -6.98 -11.58
C CYS A 26 6.42 -6.17 -12.35
N GLN A 27 6.86 -5.20 -13.16
CA GLN A 27 5.96 -4.39 -13.96
C GLN A 27 5.37 -5.19 -15.13
N ARG A 28 4.17 -4.81 -15.56
CA ARG A 28 3.50 -5.39 -16.72
C ARG A 28 3.01 -4.29 -17.65
N THR A 29 3.28 -4.43 -18.93
CA THR A 29 2.76 -3.51 -19.95
C THR A 29 1.47 -4.06 -20.55
N ILE A 30 0.37 -3.32 -20.42
CA ILE A 30 -0.95 -3.66 -20.93
C ILE A 30 -1.49 -2.43 -21.65
N ASN A 31 -1.99 -2.58 -22.88
CA ASN A 31 -2.53 -1.46 -23.68
C ASN A 31 -1.55 -0.27 -23.82
N LYS A 32 -0.24 -0.55 -23.88
CA LYS A 32 0.87 0.45 -23.91
C LYS A 32 1.08 1.23 -22.61
N GLU A 33 0.37 0.89 -21.54
CA GLU A 33 0.62 1.41 -20.19
C GLU A 33 1.42 0.41 -19.37
N THR A 34 2.45 0.89 -18.67
CA THR A 34 3.25 0.06 -17.77
C THR A 34 2.72 0.20 -16.35
N LEU A 35 2.27 -0.91 -15.77
CA LEU A 35 1.73 -0.97 -14.41
C LEU A 35 2.72 -1.69 -13.48
N GLY A 36 2.86 -1.19 -12.26
CA GLY A 36 3.49 -1.88 -11.15
C GLY A 36 2.69 -3.10 -10.71
N ALA A 37 3.30 -3.93 -9.86
CA ALA A 37 2.68 -5.21 -9.51
C ALA A 37 1.45 -5.01 -8.63
N CYS A 38 1.41 -4.01 -7.73
CA CYS A 38 0.24 -3.72 -6.91
C CYS A 38 -0.89 -3.13 -7.75
N SER A 39 -0.61 -2.20 -8.66
CA SER A 39 -1.57 -1.57 -9.57
C SER A 39 -2.16 -2.57 -10.55
N TYR A 40 -1.35 -3.48 -11.08
CA TYR A 40 -1.85 -4.57 -11.90
C TYR A 40 -2.68 -5.58 -11.10
N HIS A 41 -2.22 -5.95 -9.90
CA HIS A 41 -2.95 -6.86 -9.03
C HIS A 41 -4.32 -6.30 -8.62
N LEU A 42 -4.37 -5.00 -8.31
CA LEU A 42 -5.59 -4.27 -7.97
C LEU A 42 -6.70 -4.52 -8.99
N GLN A 43 -6.39 -4.47 -10.29
CA GLN A 43 -7.38 -4.64 -11.37
C GLN A 43 -8.13 -5.98 -11.31
N ASN A 44 -7.50 -7.03 -10.78
CA ASN A 44 -8.05 -8.39 -10.74
C ASN A 44 -8.45 -8.85 -9.33
N CYS A 45 -8.02 -8.13 -8.28
CA CYS A 45 -8.31 -8.49 -6.89
C CYS A 45 -9.58 -7.80 -6.39
N SER A 46 -9.57 -6.47 -6.32
CA SER A 46 -10.65 -5.66 -5.77
C SER A 46 -11.21 -4.65 -6.77
N GLY A 47 -10.47 -4.37 -7.84
CA GLY A 47 -10.90 -3.59 -8.99
C GLY A 47 -11.39 -2.19 -8.60
N PRO A 48 -12.66 -1.83 -8.90
CA PRO A 48 -13.20 -0.49 -8.63
C PRO A 48 -13.15 -0.07 -7.15
N SER A 49 -13.15 -1.02 -6.21
CA SER A 49 -13.15 -0.75 -4.77
C SER A 49 -11.85 -0.14 -4.23
N GLY A 50 -10.79 -0.11 -5.04
CA GLY A 50 -9.45 0.27 -4.56
C GLY A 50 -8.78 -0.88 -3.79
N GLY A 51 -7.55 -0.67 -3.35
CA GLY A 51 -6.72 -1.72 -2.73
C GLY A 51 -5.88 -1.20 -1.59
N MET A 52 -5.61 -2.07 -0.62
CA MET A 52 -4.76 -1.80 0.53
C MET A 52 -3.55 -2.73 0.53
N PHE A 53 -2.37 -2.15 0.62
CA PHE A 53 -1.11 -2.86 0.45
C PHE A 53 -0.12 -2.49 1.56
N LEU A 54 0.38 -3.46 2.32
CA LEU A 54 1.38 -3.22 3.35
C LEU A 54 2.79 -3.39 2.79
N ARG A 55 3.57 -2.30 2.73
CA ARG A 55 5.02 -2.36 2.53
C ARG A 55 5.66 -2.89 3.80
N ILE A 56 6.11 -4.14 3.75
CA ILE A 56 6.54 -4.86 4.96
C ILE A 56 7.75 -4.18 5.58
N ARG A 57 8.77 -3.85 4.76
CA ARG A 57 10.03 -3.25 5.25
C ARG A 57 9.87 -1.83 5.77
N ASP A 58 8.86 -1.11 5.30
CA ASP A 58 8.63 0.29 5.68
C ASP A 58 7.62 0.43 6.82
N SER A 59 6.90 -0.64 7.17
CA SER A 59 5.75 -0.61 8.08
C SER A 59 4.77 0.50 7.68
N GLN A 60 4.38 0.50 6.40
CA GLN A 60 3.52 1.52 5.82
C GLN A 60 2.46 0.89 4.91
N VAL A 61 1.23 1.38 5.01
CA VAL A 61 0.15 0.98 4.11
C VAL A 61 0.09 1.94 2.93
N ILE A 62 -0.13 1.40 1.74
CA ILE A 62 -0.47 2.14 0.53
C ILE A 62 -1.93 1.85 0.23
N LEU A 63 -2.69 2.93 0.03
CA LEU A 63 -4.03 2.87 -0.54
C LEU A 63 -3.93 3.20 -2.03
N LEU A 64 -4.44 2.33 -2.90
CA LEU A 64 -4.46 2.54 -4.34
C LEU A 64 -5.90 2.56 -4.85
N THR A 65 -6.16 3.42 -5.82
CA THR A 65 -7.40 3.45 -6.60
C THR A 65 -7.17 2.87 -7.99
N SER A 66 -8.25 2.43 -8.65
CA SER A 66 -8.21 1.93 -10.03
C SER A 66 -7.84 2.99 -11.08
N ARG A 67 -7.70 4.27 -10.68
CA ARG A 67 -7.42 5.41 -11.56
C ARG A 67 -6.00 5.95 -11.41
N ALA A 68 -5.03 5.10 -11.08
CA ALA A 68 -3.63 5.47 -10.89
C ALA A 68 -3.46 6.65 -9.90
N ARG A 69 -4.19 6.59 -8.79
CA ARG A 69 -4.04 7.49 -7.63
C ARG A 69 -3.87 6.68 -6.37
N GLY A 70 -3.18 7.22 -5.39
CA GLY A 70 -3.01 6.57 -4.11
C GLY A 70 -2.51 7.51 -3.03
N CYS A 71 -2.43 7.01 -1.81
CA CYS A 71 -1.83 7.73 -0.70
C CYS A 71 -1.13 6.75 0.24
N PHE A 72 -0.24 7.29 1.06
CA PHE A 72 0.37 6.55 2.16
C PHE A 72 -0.48 6.68 3.42
N HIS A 73 -0.58 5.58 4.16
CA HIS A 73 -1.25 5.51 5.45
C HIS A 73 -0.34 4.79 6.45
N ALA A 74 -0.43 5.15 7.73
CA ALA A 74 0.27 4.43 8.79
C ALA A 74 -0.17 2.96 8.82
N ALA A 75 0.77 2.03 8.99
CA ALA A 75 0.45 0.64 9.22
C ALA A 75 -0.08 0.43 10.65
N PRO A 76 -0.85 -0.64 10.91
CA PRO A 76 -1.43 -0.89 12.23
C PRO A 76 -0.41 -1.53 13.19
N TYR A 77 0.87 -1.26 13.03
CA TYR A 77 1.94 -1.83 13.86
C TYR A 77 2.66 -0.72 14.61
N VAL A 78 2.67 -0.83 15.94
CA VAL A 78 3.22 0.18 16.85
C VAL A 78 4.08 -0.47 17.93
N ASP A 79 4.95 0.31 18.55
CA ASP A 79 5.73 -0.12 19.71
C ASP A 79 4.88 -0.05 21.00
N GLU A 80 5.50 -0.39 22.15
CA GLU A 80 4.85 -0.39 23.46
C GLU A 80 4.23 0.96 23.88
N PHE A 81 4.67 2.06 23.28
CA PHE A 81 4.17 3.42 23.54
C PHE A 81 3.10 3.86 22.54
N GLY A 82 2.75 3.01 21.56
CA GLY A 82 1.79 3.34 20.52
C GLY A 82 2.40 4.13 19.36
N GLU A 83 3.72 4.21 19.27
CA GLU A 83 4.41 4.92 18.18
C GLU A 83 4.72 3.98 17.00
N THR A 84 4.64 4.52 15.78
CA THR A 84 5.10 3.79 14.58
C THR A 84 6.62 3.86 14.45
N ASP A 85 7.26 2.79 13.98
CA ASP A 85 8.68 2.77 13.60
C ASP A 85 8.85 2.60 12.09
N PHE A 86 8.77 3.70 11.35
CA PHE A 86 8.88 3.69 9.89
C PHE A 86 10.24 3.12 9.45
N GLY A 87 10.20 2.08 8.62
CA GLY A 87 11.40 1.42 8.14
C GLY A 87 12.16 0.62 9.21
N PHE A 88 11.55 0.36 10.37
CA PHE A 88 12.19 -0.26 11.53
C PHE A 88 13.52 0.43 11.91
N ARG A 89 13.60 1.75 11.75
CA ARG A 89 14.84 2.51 11.92
C ARG A 89 15.29 2.59 13.38
N ARG A 90 14.33 2.63 14.32
CA ARG A 90 14.62 2.59 15.75
C ARG A 90 14.92 1.16 16.20
N GLY A 91 14.36 0.16 15.51
CA GLY A 91 14.53 -1.26 15.84
C GLY A 91 13.59 -1.70 16.96
N ASN A 92 12.50 -0.96 17.20
CA ASN A 92 11.55 -1.31 18.23
C ASN A 92 10.74 -2.54 17.80
N PRO A 93 10.50 -3.51 18.70
CA PRO A 93 9.53 -4.56 18.45
C PRO A 93 8.15 -3.93 18.24
N LEU A 94 7.57 -4.13 17.05
CA LEU A 94 6.23 -3.67 16.74
C LEU A 94 5.21 -4.80 16.94
N HIS A 95 4.04 -4.44 17.42
CA HIS A 95 2.90 -5.34 17.56
C HIS A 95 1.67 -4.74 16.89
N LEU A 96 0.71 -5.61 16.55
CA LEU A 96 -0.54 -5.18 15.94
C LEU A 96 -1.36 -4.35 16.94
N ASN A 97 -1.64 -3.11 16.58
CA ASN A 97 -2.63 -2.29 17.26
C ASN A 97 -4.02 -2.60 16.70
N HIS A 98 -4.87 -3.20 17.52
CA HIS A 98 -6.22 -3.61 17.10
C HIS A 98 -7.14 -2.44 16.73
N GLU A 99 -6.94 -1.25 17.31
CA GLU A 99 -7.74 -0.08 16.98
C GLU A 99 -7.38 0.47 15.58
N LEU A 100 -6.08 0.57 15.27
CA LEU A 100 -5.61 0.96 13.94
C LEU A 100 -6.01 -0.08 12.88
N TYR A 101 -5.94 -1.37 13.23
CA TYR A 101 -6.42 -2.43 12.36
C TYR A 101 -7.92 -2.29 12.08
N ALA A 102 -8.74 -2.07 13.11
CA ALA A 102 -10.19 -1.87 12.96
C ALA A 102 -10.51 -0.65 12.08
N LYS A 103 -9.70 0.41 12.11
CA LYS A 103 -9.85 1.57 11.21
C LYS A 103 -9.61 1.19 9.74
N LEU A 104 -8.58 0.39 9.46
CA LEU A 104 -8.33 -0.12 8.10
C LEU A 104 -9.44 -1.07 7.64
N GLU A 105 -9.92 -1.93 8.53
CA GLU A 105 -11.05 -2.82 8.25
C GLU A 105 -12.32 -2.01 7.96
N HIS A 106 -12.63 -1.00 8.76
CA HIS A 106 -13.76 -0.11 8.55
C HIS A 106 -13.66 0.60 7.19
N LEU A 107 -12.48 1.14 6.86
CA LEU A 107 -12.22 1.78 5.57
C LEU A 107 -12.51 0.83 4.40
N TRP A 108 -12.06 -0.42 4.50
CA TRP A 108 -12.31 -1.45 3.48
C TRP A 108 -13.80 -1.82 3.39
N LEU A 109 -14.44 -2.16 4.52
CA LEU A 109 -15.83 -2.60 4.56
C LEU A 109 -16.80 -1.53 4.04
N HIS A 110 -16.49 -0.25 4.26
CA HIS A 110 -17.30 0.87 3.79
C HIS A 110 -16.90 1.39 2.41
N GLN A 111 -15.98 0.71 1.72
CA GLN A 111 -15.51 1.10 0.38
C GLN A 111 -14.92 2.53 0.34
N GLY A 112 -14.36 2.99 1.45
CA GLY A 112 -13.89 4.36 1.64
C GLY A 112 -12.52 4.67 1.03
N ILE A 113 -11.84 3.70 0.43
CA ILE A 113 -10.46 3.87 -0.09
C ILE A 113 -10.37 5.04 -1.08
N CYS A 114 -11.31 5.15 -2.02
CA CYS A 114 -11.28 6.23 -3.01
C CYS A 114 -11.47 7.61 -2.36
N GLU A 115 -12.35 7.71 -1.37
CA GLU A 115 -12.61 8.94 -0.63
C GLU A 115 -11.38 9.34 0.21
N GLU A 116 -10.81 8.38 0.94
CA GLU A 116 -9.60 8.61 1.74
C GLU A 116 -8.42 9.08 0.87
N VAL A 117 -8.22 8.46 -0.30
CA VAL A 117 -7.18 8.90 -1.24
C VAL A 117 -7.43 10.34 -1.70
N VAL A 118 -8.68 10.74 -1.99
CA VAL A 118 -9.00 12.12 -2.38
C VAL A 118 -8.74 13.09 -1.22
N ASN A 119 -9.20 12.76 -0.01
CA ASN A 119 -9.00 13.58 1.19
C ASN A 119 -7.50 13.79 1.48
N GLN A 120 -6.69 12.73 1.33
CA GLN A 120 -5.24 12.83 1.53
C GLN A 120 -4.51 13.72 0.51
N TYR A 121 -5.11 14.04 -0.64
CA TYR A 121 -4.51 14.98 -1.59
C TYR A 121 -4.68 16.45 -1.14
N GLU A 122 -5.72 16.73 -0.35
CA GLU A 122 -5.95 18.04 0.26
C GLU A 122 -5.00 18.27 1.44
N ILE A 123 -4.60 17.19 2.12
CA ILE A 123 -3.74 17.24 3.31
C ILE A 123 -2.25 17.15 2.94
N ASP A 124 -1.88 16.21 2.07
CA ASP A 124 -0.50 15.99 1.65
C ASP A 124 -0.36 16.06 0.12
N HIS A 125 -0.01 17.25 -0.37
CA HIS A 125 0.24 17.51 -1.79
C HIS A 125 1.37 16.66 -2.38
N LYS A 126 2.23 16.03 -1.56
CA LYS A 126 3.26 15.10 -2.08
C LYS A 126 2.64 13.93 -2.81
N ASN A 127 1.42 13.52 -2.45
CA ASN A 127 0.69 12.44 -3.12
C ASN A 127 0.48 12.70 -4.62
N ILE A 128 0.46 13.96 -5.06
CA ILE A 128 0.31 14.33 -6.48
C ILE A 128 1.58 14.00 -7.28
N GLY A 129 2.75 14.02 -6.65
CA GLY A 129 4.04 13.83 -7.31
C GLY A 129 4.43 12.37 -7.54
N PHE A 130 3.68 11.41 -7.00
CA PHE A 130 3.98 9.98 -7.16
C PHE A 130 3.34 9.40 -8.41
N GLU A 131 4.11 8.57 -9.12
CA GLU A 131 3.60 7.75 -10.22
C GLU A 131 2.91 6.50 -9.68
N TRP A 132 1.70 6.67 -9.16
CA TRP A 132 0.96 5.58 -8.51
C TRP A 132 0.74 4.36 -9.41
N GLN A 133 0.66 4.53 -10.74
CA GLN A 133 0.57 3.39 -11.65
C GLN A 133 1.76 2.43 -11.57
N HIS A 134 2.94 2.89 -11.13
CA HIS A 134 4.15 2.07 -11.02
C HIS A 134 4.27 1.33 -9.68
N PHE A 135 3.30 1.50 -8.78
CA PHE A 135 3.17 0.69 -7.57
C PHE A 135 2.62 -0.69 -7.89
#